data_AF-A0A9E4WPC7-F1
#
_entry.id   AF-A0A9E4WPC7-F1
#
_cell.length_a   1.000
_cell.length_b   1.000
_cell.length_c   1.000
_cell.angle_alpha   90.00
_cell.angle_beta   90.00
_cell.angle_gamma   90.00
#
_symmetry.space_group_name_H-M   'P 1'
#
loop_
_entity.id
_entity.type
_entity.pdbx_description
1 polymer ?
#
loop_
_entity_poly.entity_id
_entity_poly.type
_entity_poly.pdbx_seq_one_letter_code
_entity_poly.pdbx_strand_id
1 'polypeptide(L)'
;MAAPGVWQALQEDEGLSVIHLQRRNLLRVLISDKLAERTGVYELKSKDASGSLASKLTPAKVFRAIRHPLQRIGALRPSPEPPPPPKVALPVQPDEFRKILHETELSLAHWAKLFDNHPNTTLFYEDMAAALPETFERIQEFLGLVPRRLSVNLVRQNPEPLATLIDNFDELYAEFRGTPEAWMFEE
;
A
#
# COMPACT_ATOMS: atom_id res chain seq x y z
N MET A 1 -15.70 -7.43 -4.77
CA MET A 1 -16.12 -8.64 -4.03
C MET A 1 -15.30 -9.82 -4.52
N ALA A 2 -14.62 -10.52 -3.60
CA ALA A 2 -14.00 -11.80 -3.94
C ALA A 2 -15.07 -12.78 -4.44
N ALA A 3 -14.71 -13.70 -5.34
CA ALA A 3 -15.62 -14.72 -5.81
C ALA A 3 -16.14 -15.55 -4.61
N PRO A 4 -17.41 -16.02 -4.65
CA PRO A 4 -17.94 -16.89 -3.59
C PRO A 4 -16.99 -18.06 -3.31
N GLY A 5 -16.66 -18.28 -2.04
CA GLY A 5 -15.81 -19.40 -1.60
C GLY A 5 -14.30 -19.13 -1.52
N VAL A 6 -13.79 -18.00 -2.04
CA VAL A 6 -12.34 -17.69 -1.96
C VAL A 6 -11.86 -17.62 -0.51
N TRP A 7 -12.61 -16.95 0.37
CA TRP A 7 -12.23 -16.82 1.77
C TRP A 7 -12.24 -18.14 2.53
N GLN A 8 -13.19 -19.02 2.21
CA GLN A 8 -13.23 -20.36 2.77
C GLN A 8 -12.01 -21.17 2.33
N ALA A 9 -11.68 -21.14 1.03
CA ALA A 9 -10.51 -21.85 0.51
C ALA A 9 -9.20 -21.34 1.13
N LEU A 10 -9.06 -20.02 1.34
CA LEU A 10 -7.89 -19.45 2.02
C LEU A 10 -7.83 -19.81 3.50
N GLN A 11 -8.98 -19.95 4.16
CA GLN A 11 -9.05 -20.35 5.57
C GLN A 11 -8.76 -21.84 5.78
N GLU A 12 -9.03 -22.67 4.78
CA GLU A 12 -8.78 -24.12 4.79
C GLU A 12 -7.34 -24.48 4.35
N ASP A 13 -6.57 -23.52 3.83
CA ASP A 13 -5.19 -23.74 3.35
C ASP A 13 -4.18 -23.64 4.51
N GLU A 14 -3.88 -24.80 5.12
CA GLU A 14 -2.90 -24.89 6.20
C GLU A 14 -1.46 -24.48 5.80
N GLY A 15 -1.16 -24.40 4.50
CA GLY A 15 0.13 -23.93 3.98
C GLY A 15 0.24 -22.41 3.87
N LEU A 16 -0.85 -21.68 4.13
CA LEU A 16 -0.92 -20.24 3.97
C LEU A 16 -0.19 -19.52 5.13
N SER A 17 0.75 -18.64 4.77
CA SER A 17 1.36 -17.68 5.70
C SER A 17 0.79 -16.28 5.45
N VAL A 18 0.43 -15.58 6.52
CA VAL A 18 -0.30 -14.30 6.44
C VAL A 18 0.57 -13.15 6.93
N ILE A 19 0.70 -12.10 6.12
CA ILE A 19 1.40 -10.87 6.49
C ILE A 19 0.38 -9.73 6.52
N HIS A 20 0.13 -9.18 7.72
CA HIS A 20 -0.74 -8.03 7.90
C HIS A 20 0.07 -6.74 7.78
N LEU A 21 0.01 -6.08 6.61
CA LEU A 21 0.55 -4.74 6.46
C LEU A 21 -0.44 -3.71 6.98
N GLN A 22 -0.04 -2.98 8.01
CA GLN A 22 -0.83 -1.94 8.67
C GLN A 22 -0.13 -0.60 8.60
N ARG A 23 -0.89 0.47 8.79
CA ARG A 23 -0.37 1.82 8.95
C ARG A 23 -0.85 2.35 10.28
N ARG A 24 0.05 2.87 11.11
CA ARG A 24 -0.36 3.38 12.43
C ARG A 24 -1.17 4.66 12.29
N ASN A 25 -0.76 5.55 11.38
CA ASN A 25 -1.44 6.81 11.16
C ASN A 25 -2.61 6.64 10.16
N LEU A 26 -3.82 6.48 10.69
CA LEU A 26 -5.04 6.29 9.91
C LEU A 26 -5.52 7.57 9.21
N LEU A 27 -5.16 8.74 9.74
CA LEU A 27 -5.42 10.00 9.05
C LEU A 27 -4.63 10.06 7.72
N ARG A 28 -3.40 9.57 7.70
CA ARG A 28 -2.64 9.40 6.45
C ARG A 28 -3.20 8.34 5.51
N VAL A 29 -3.87 7.30 6.02
CA VAL A 29 -4.60 6.35 5.16
C VAL A 29 -5.73 7.08 4.45
N LEU A 30 -6.57 7.78 5.20
CA LEU A 30 -7.71 8.54 4.67
C LEU A 30 -7.28 9.57 3.61
N ILE A 31 -6.22 10.35 3.88
CA ILE A 31 -5.71 11.33 2.92
C ILE A 31 -5.13 10.67 1.68
N SER A 32 -4.40 9.57 1.85
CA SER A 32 -3.86 8.82 0.70
C SER A 32 -4.97 8.29 -0.19
N ASP A 33 -6.04 7.76 0.41
CA ASP A 33 -7.20 7.22 -0.30
C ASP A 33 -7.93 8.34 -1.07
N LYS A 34 -8.27 9.43 -0.38
CA LYS A 34 -8.91 10.59 -1.01
C LYS A 34 -8.08 11.21 -2.15
N LEU A 35 -6.75 11.28 -1.99
CA LEU A 35 -5.87 11.76 -3.06
C LEU A 35 -5.84 10.80 -4.24
N ALA A 36 -5.80 9.49 -3.99
CA ALA A 36 -5.82 8.49 -5.05
C ALA A 36 -7.15 8.52 -5.83
N GLU A 37 -8.30 8.62 -5.15
CA GLU A 37 -9.62 8.76 -5.78
C GLU A 37 -9.70 10.02 -6.66
N ARG A 38 -9.17 11.15 -6.16
CA ARG A 38 -9.23 12.42 -6.89
C ARG A 38 -8.28 12.47 -8.09
N THR A 39 -7.10 11.86 -7.97
CA THR A 39 -6.03 11.96 -8.97
C THR A 39 -5.96 10.78 -9.93
N GLY A 40 -6.58 9.65 -9.57
CA GLY A 40 -6.46 8.37 -10.28
C GLY A 40 -5.06 7.73 -10.21
N VAL A 41 -4.16 8.26 -9.37
CA VAL A 41 -2.77 7.80 -9.24
C VAL A 41 -2.60 7.04 -7.93
N TYR A 42 -2.24 5.76 -8.05
CA TYR A 42 -2.04 4.85 -6.92
C TYR A 42 -0.57 4.45 -6.71
N GLU A 43 0.33 4.76 -7.65
CA GLU A 43 1.76 4.43 -7.57
C GLU A 43 2.64 5.51 -8.22
N LEU A 44 3.78 5.84 -7.59
CA LEU A 44 4.86 6.64 -8.18
C LEU A 44 6.16 5.83 -8.26
N LYS A 45 6.84 5.91 -9.41
CA LYS A 45 8.17 5.32 -9.64
C LYS A 45 9.25 6.40 -9.49
N SER A 46 10.42 6.02 -8.95
CA SER A 46 11.57 6.93 -8.91
C SER A 46 12.17 7.17 -10.31
N LYS A 47 12.64 8.39 -10.56
CA LYS A 47 13.32 8.80 -11.81
C LYS A 47 14.78 8.34 -11.92
N ASP A 48 15.39 7.86 -10.83
CA ASP A 48 16.82 7.49 -10.80
C ASP A 48 17.14 6.11 -11.40
N ALA A 49 16.14 5.42 -11.98
CA ALA A 49 16.26 4.03 -12.45
C ALA A 49 16.79 3.89 -13.90
N SER A 50 17.68 4.76 -14.36
CA SER A 50 18.41 4.56 -15.63
C SER A 50 19.65 3.67 -15.46
N GLY A 51 19.47 2.48 -14.87
CA GLY A 51 20.60 1.58 -14.67
C GLY A 51 20.29 0.35 -13.83
N SER A 52 19.49 -0.58 -14.36
CA SER A 52 19.77 -2.03 -14.27
C SER A 52 18.61 -2.85 -14.85
N LEU A 53 18.82 -3.27 -16.10
CA LEU A 53 18.48 -4.56 -16.71
C LEU A 53 17.18 -5.29 -16.30
N ALA A 54 16.34 -5.47 -17.32
CA ALA A 54 15.33 -6.52 -17.46
C ALA A 54 14.06 -6.38 -16.61
N SER A 55 13.20 -5.44 -17.03
CA SER A 55 11.75 -5.61 -17.01
C SER A 55 11.37 -6.91 -17.74
N LYS A 56 11.42 -8.04 -17.05
CA LYS A 56 11.07 -9.35 -17.57
C LYS A 56 10.02 -10.01 -16.68
N LEU A 57 8.81 -10.06 -17.26
CA LEU A 57 7.72 -10.99 -17.05
C LEU A 57 6.87 -10.85 -15.77
N THR A 58 5.62 -10.39 -15.98
CA THR A 58 4.49 -10.73 -15.10
C THR A 58 3.77 -11.98 -15.62
N PRO A 59 3.21 -12.83 -14.73
CA PRO A 59 2.63 -14.14 -15.10
C PRO A 59 1.51 -14.09 -16.16
N ALA A 60 0.79 -12.97 -16.25
CA ALA A 60 -0.28 -12.77 -17.23
C ALA A 60 0.20 -12.65 -18.69
N LYS A 61 1.51 -12.49 -18.94
CA LYS A 61 2.09 -12.49 -20.31
C LYS A 61 2.67 -13.84 -20.74
N VAL A 62 2.76 -14.83 -19.84
CA VAL A 62 3.41 -16.13 -20.12
C VAL A 62 2.51 -17.04 -20.97
N PHE A 63 1.17 -16.97 -20.83
CA PHE A 63 0.28 -17.92 -21.51
C PHE A 63 -0.25 -17.49 -22.90
N ARG A 64 0.02 -16.26 -23.37
CA ARG A 64 -0.46 -15.78 -24.69
C ARG A 64 0.64 -15.63 -25.75
N ALA A 65 1.90 -15.87 -25.41
CA ALA A 65 3.06 -15.56 -26.26
C ALA A 65 3.61 -16.74 -27.09
N ILE A 66 2.86 -17.82 -27.28
CA ILE A 66 3.34 -18.99 -28.05
C ILE A 66 2.84 -19.02 -29.52
N ARG A 67 1.95 -18.11 -29.96
CA ARG A 67 1.26 -18.31 -31.24
C ARG A 67 1.72 -17.51 -32.48
N HIS A 68 2.45 -16.40 -32.39
CA HIS A 68 2.87 -15.66 -33.61
C HIS A 68 4.16 -14.84 -33.43
N PRO A 69 5.32 -15.24 -33.99
CA PRO A 69 6.62 -14.67 -33.63
C PRO A 69 7.14 -13.48 -34.46
N LEU A 70 6.47 -12.95 -35.50
CA LEU A 70 7.15 -12.02 -36.44
C LEU A 70 6.47 -10.68 -36.77
N GLN A 71 5.48 -10.19 -36.01
CA GLN A 71 4.75 -8.96 -36.40
C GLN A 71 4.92 -7.71 -35.51
N ARG A 72 5.87 -7.65 -34.56
CA ARG A 72 5.96 -6.48 -33.66
C ARG A 72 7.37 -5.98 -33.32
N ILE A 73 8.17 -5.68 -34.34
CA ILE A 73 9.43 -4.92 -34.18
C ILE A 73 9.19 -3.38 -34.18
N GLY A 74 7.94 -2.90 -34.28
CA GLY A 74 7.61 -1.46 -34.38
C GLY A 74 7.03 -0.74 -33.15
N ALA A 75 6.88 -1.36 -31.98
CA ALA A 75 6.05 -0.81 -30.89
C ALA A 75 6.71 -0.78 -29.50
N LEU A 76 7.96 -0.31 -29.41
CA LEU A 76 8.60 0.09 -28.15
C LEU A 76 8.89 1.59 -28.17
N ARG A 77 7.83 2.41 -28.14
CA ARG A 77 7.95 3.77 -27.61
C ARG A 77 7.54 3.71 -26.14
N PRO A 78 8.37 4.16 -25.18
CA PRO A 78 7.87 4.38 -23.83
C PRO A 78 6.73 5.39 -23.89
N SER A 79 5.58 5.03 -23.33
CA SER A 79 4.48 5.99 -23.11
C SER A 79 5.01 7.07 -22.18
N PRO A 80 4.80 8.37 -22.45
CA PRO A 80 5.15 9.42 -21.50
C PRO A 80 4.45 9.13 -20.18
N GLU A 81 5.20 9.16 -19.07
CA GLU A 81 4.61 9.07 -17.74
C GLU A 81 3.61 10.22 -17.58
N PRO A 82 2.41 9.97 -17.04
CA PRO A 82 1.48 11.04 -16.76
C PRO A 82 2.16 12.06 -15.84
N PRO A 83 1.98 13.37 -16.06
CA PRO A 83 2.52 14.38 -15.17
C PRO A 83 2.02 14.11 -13.75
N PRO A 84 2.84 14.35 -12.71
CA PRO A 84 2.40 14.19 -11.34
C PRO A 84 1.12 15.02 -11.14
N PRO A 85 0.07 14.45 -10.54
CA PRO A 85 -1.19 15.16 -10.40
C PRO A 85 -0.98 16.45 -9.60
N PRO A 86 -1.74 17.51 -9.89
CA PRO A 86 -1.68 18.74 -9.11
C PRO A 86 -1.94 18.41 -7.64
N LYS A 87 -1.09 18.94 -6.76
CA LYS A 87 -1.23 18.76 -5.31
C LYS A 87 -2.44 19.57 -4.86
N VAL A 88 -3.47 18.91 -4.35
CA VAL A 88 -4.68 19.58 -3.87
C VAL A 88 -4.89 19.22 -2.41
N ALA A 89 -4.96 20.24 -1.54
CA ALA A 89 -5.43 20.06 -0.18
C ALA A 89 -6.89 19.58 -0.21
N LEU A 90 -7.20 18.57 0.60
CA LEU A 90 -8.53 17.95 0.63
C LEU A 90 -9.20 18.26 1.96
N PRO A 91 -10.47 18.69 1.96
CA PRO A 91 -11.22 18.77 3.19
C PRO A 91 -11.48 17.35 3.71
N VAL A 92 -11.38 17.19 5.02
CA VAL A 92 -11.72 15.95 5.73
C VAL A 92 -12.83 16.24 6.71
N GLN A 93 -13.93 15.50 6.59
CA GLN A 93 -15.02 15.60 7.54
C GLN A 93 -14.68 14.75 8.77
N PRO A 94 -14.99 15.23 9.98
CA PRO A 94 -14.69 14.48 11.20
C PRO A 94 -15.33 13.09 11.26
N ASP A 95 -16.55 12.95 10.71
CA ASP A 95 -17.25 11.66 10.63
C ASP A 95 -16.56 10.66 9.71
N GLU A 96 -15.91 11.12 8.62
CA GLU A 96 -15.11 10.24 7.76
C GLU A 96 -13.90 9.70 8.52
N PHE A 97 -13.26 10.55 9.35
CA PHE A 97 -12.12 10.10 10.15
C PHE A 97 -12.57 9.13 11.26
N ARG A 98 -13.69 9.39 11.94
CA ARG A 98 -14.27 8.41 12.89
C ARG A 98 -14.64 7.09 12.22
N LYS A 99 -15.20 7.17 11.02
CA LYS A 99 -15.56 6.00 10.23
C LYS A 99 -14.32 5.14 9.92
N ILE A 100 -13.22 5.74 9.43
CA ILE A 100 -12.01 4.96 9.13
C ILE A 100 -11.38 4.36 10.39
N LEU A 101 -11.42 5.06 11.53
CA LEU A 101 -10.95 4.53 12.82
C LEU A 101 -11.75 3.26 13.19
N HIS A 102 -13.08 3.36 13.17
CA HIS A 102 -13.97 2.26 13.53
C HIS A 102 -13.90 1.08 12.54
N GLU A 103 -13.95 1.35 11.24
CA GLU A 103 -13.86 0.32 10.20
C GLU A 103 -12.51 -0.39 10.21
N THR A 104 -11.42 0.33 10.52
CA THR A 104 -10.11 -0.28 10.67
C THR A 104 -10.07 -1.21 11.88
N GLU A 105 -10.56 -0.76 13.04
CA GLU A 105 -10.64 -1.60 14.24
C GLU A 105 -11.40 -2.90 13.98
N LEU A 106 -12.60 -2.79 13.39
CA LEU A 106 -13.42 -3.96 13.03
C LEU A 106 -12.73 -4.87 12.02
N SER A 107 -12.08 -4.29 11.01
CA SER A 107 -11.34 -5.05 9.99
C SER A 107 -10.18 -5.80 10.62
N LEU A 108 -9.39 -5.14 11.46
CA LEU A 108 -8.25 -5.78 12.15
C LEU A 108 -8.72 -6.93 13.03
N ALA A 109 -9.79 -6.74 13.82
CA ALA A 109 -10.35 -7.81 14.63
C ALA A 109 -10.89 -8.97 13.77
N HIS A 110 -11.56 -8.66 12.66
CA HIS A 110 -12.08 -9.66 11.73
C HIS A 110 -10.97 -10.49 11.09
N TRP A 111 -9.94 -9.85 10.53
CA TRP A 111 -8.84 -10.52 9.85
C TRP A 111 -7.96 -11.32 10.81
N ALA A 112 -7.72 -10.79 12.02
CA ALA A 112 -7.01 -11.52 13.07
C ALA A 112 -7.74 -12.82 13.40
N LYS A 113 -9.07 -12.76 13.57
CA LYS A 113 -9.88 -13.95 13.87
C LYS A 113 -9.92 -14.94 12.69
N LEU A 114 -9.99 -14.45 11.45
CA LEU A 114 -10.10 -15.30 10.27
C LEU A 114 -8.84 -16.15 10.06
N PHE A 115 -7.66 -15.59 10.38
CA PHE A 115 -6.37 -16.22 10.13
C PHE A 115 -5.61 -16.64 11.40
N ASP A 116 -6.28 -16.70 12.56
CA ASP A 116 -5.66 -17.05 13.85
C ASP A 116 -5.00 -18.45 13.87
N ASN A 117 -5.50 -19.36 13.02
CA ASN A 117 -4.95 -20.71 12.86
C ASN A 117 -3.78 -20.79 11.86
N HIS A 118 -3.36 -19.67 11.26
CA HIS A 118 -2.26 -19.62 10.30
C HIS A 118 -1.04 -18.94 10.91
N PRO A 119 0.19 -19.31 10.49
CA PRO A 119 1.35 -18.48 10.73
C PRO A 119 1.08 -17.07 10.25
N ASN A 120 1.11 -16.10 11.18
CA ASN A 120 0.84 -14.71 10.86
C ASN A 120 1.89 -13.77 11.47
N THR A 121 2.14 -12.66 10.79
CA THR A 121 2.99 -11.58 11.29
C THR A 121 2.39 -10.22 10.91
N THR A 122 2.60 -9.23 11.77
CA THR A 122 2.15 -7.85 11.52
C THR A 122 3.34 -6.97 11.18
N LEU A 123 3.19 -6.20 10.10
CA LEU A 123 4.15 -5.23 9.64
C LEU A 123 3.52 -3.84 9.69
N PHE A 124 4.21 -2.87 10.27
CA PHE A 124 3.80 -1.47 10.15
C PHE A 124 4.57 -0.79 9.02
N TYR A 125 3.83 -0.03 8.20
CA TYR A 125 4.39 0.71 7.08
C TYR A 125 5.52 1.66 7.52
N GLU A 126 5.35 2.32 8.65
CA GLU A 126 6.35 3.26 9.18
C GLU A 126 7.67 2.55 9.53
N ASP A 127 7.60 1.37 10.14
CA ASP A 127 8.78 0.57 10.47
C ASP A 127 9.45 0.04 9.21
N MET A 128 8.63 -0.46 8.27
CA MET A 128 9.11 -0.96 6.98
C MET A 128 9.82 0.14 6.19
N ALA A 129 9.24 1.34 6.12
CA ALA A 129 9.81 2.47 5.39
C ALA A 129 11.11 2.97 6.04
N ALA A 130 11.23 2.88 7.37
CA ALA A 130 12.42 3.28 8.10
C ALA A 130 13.58 2.26 8.00
N ALA A 131 13.27 0.97 7.92
CA ALA A 131 14.23 -0.13 7.95
C ALA A 131 13.90 -1.20 6.89
N LEU A 132 13.96 -0.81 5.61
CA LEU A 132 13.57 -1.67 4.48
C LEU A 132 14.40 -2.97 4.40
N PRO A 133 15.75 -2.95 4.44
CA PRO A 133 16.54 -4.18 4.34
C PRO A 133 16.21 -5.19 5.44
N GLU A 134 16.16 -4.73 6.69
CA GLU A 134 15.90 -5.55 7.87
C GLU A 134 14.48 -6.11 7.84
N THR A 135 13.52 -5.28 7.42
CA THR A 135 12.13 -5.70 7.26
C THR A 135 11.98 -6.78 6.20
N PHE A 136 12.66 -6.65 5.04
CA PHE A 136 12.60 -7.67 4.00
C PHE A 136 13.30 -8.96 4.37
N GLU A 137 14.38 -8.90 5.14
CA GLU A 137 15.02 -10.09 5.69
C GLU A 137 14.04 -10.83 6.62
N ARG A 138 13.41 -10.13 7.57
CA ARG A 138 12.40 -10.71 8.47
C ARG A 138 11.21 -11.32 7.72
N ILE A 139 10.74 -10.67 6.66
CA ILE A 139 9.66 -11.22 5.82
C ILE A 139 10.11 -12.49 5.11
N GLN A 140 11.33 -12.51 4.55
CA GLN A 140 11.87 -13.69 3.86
C GLN A 140 12.02 -14.86 4.83
N GLU A 141 12.54 -14.62 6.03
CA GLU A 141 12.65 -15.63 7.09
C GLU A 141 11.28 -16.15 7.51
N PHE A 142 10.30 -15.27 7.72
CA PHE A 142 8.92 -15.65 8.04
C PHE A 142 8.30 -16.56 6.97
N LEU A 143 8.59 -16.30 5.69
CA LEU A 143 8.14 -17.11 4.57
C LEU A 143 8.99 -18.39 4.35
N GLY A 144 9.97 -18.67 5.21
CA GLY A 144 10.87 -19.82 5.07
C GLY A 144 11.83 -19.73 3.86
N LEU A 145 12.09 -18.50 3.37
CA LEU A 145 12.96 -18.23 2.24
C LEU A 145 14.39 -17.93 2.72
N VAL A 146 15.38 -18.26 1.88
CA VAL A 146 16.77 -17.83 2.10
C VAL A 146 16.85 -16.32 1.85
N PRO A 147 17.26 -15.49 2.84
CA PRO A 147 17.30 -14.05 2.68
C PRO A 147 18.17 -13.61 1.49
N ARG A 148 17.61 -12.73 0.68
CA ARG A 148 18.30 -12.03 -0.40
C ARG A 148 18.06 -10.54 -0.28
N ARG A 149 19.04 -9.77 -0.73
CA ARG A 149 18.92 -8.31 -0.80
C ARG A 149 17.88 -7.95 -1.86
N LEU A 150 16.83 -7.27 -1.44
CA LEU A 150 15.79 -6.73 -2.32
C LEU A 150 15.99 -5.21 -2.50
N SER A 151 15.66 -4.71 -3.69
CA SER A 151 15.68 -3.28 -4.02
C SER A 151 14.29 -2.82 -4.46
N VAL A 152 13.80 -1.74 -3.88
CA VAL A 152 12.48 -1.17 -4.19
C VAL A 152 12.67 0.14 -4.95
N ASN A 153 11.94 0.31 -6.06
CA ASN A 153 11.98 1.51 -6.91
C ASN A 153 10.77 2.43 -6.70
N LEU A 154 9.91 2.10 -5.73
CA LEU A 154 8.72 2.85 -5.38
C LEU A 154 9.07 3.93 -4.36
N VAL A 155 8.49 5.11 -4.55
CA VAL A 155 8.65 6.25 -3.64
C VAL A 155 7.30 6.56 -3.01
N ARG A 156 7.32 7.02 -1.76
CA ARG A 156 6.12 7.51 -1.09
C ARG A 156 5.49 8.65 -1.90
N GLN A 157 4.21 8.48 -2.24
CA GLN A 157 3.51 9.41 -3.14
C GLN A 157 3.26 10.79 -2.51
N ASN A 158 2.89 10.82 -1.22
CA ASN A 158 2.56 12.05 -0.49
C ASN A 158 3.46 12.17 0.76
N PRO A 159 4.71 12.63 0.60
CA PRO A 159 5.63 12.82 1.73
C PRO A 159 5.34 14.06 2.57
N GLU A 160 4.47 14.97 2.11
CA GLU A 160 4.23 16.24 2.78
C GLU A 160 3.55 16.09 4.15
N PRO A 161 3.69 17.09 5.04
CA PRO A 161 2.97 17.13 6.31
C PRO A 161 1.46 17.17 6.09
N LEU A 162 0.70 16.49 6.95
CA LEU A 162 -0.77 16.48 6.89
C LEU A 162 -1.37 17.89 6.87
N ALA A 163 -0.80 18.85 7.60
CA ALA A 163 -1.25 20.25 7.60
C ALA A 163 -1.23 20.93 6.22
N THR A 164 -0.46 20.39 5.27
CA THR A 164 -0.44 20.89 3.88
C THR A 164 -1.39 20.13 2.95
N LEU A 165 -1.78 18.91 3.34
CA LEU A 165 -2.65 18.03 2.54
C LEU A 165 -4.12 18.13 2.95
N ILE A 166 -4.40 18.68 4.14
CA ILE A 166 -5.75 18.85 4.68
C ILE A 166 -6.10 20.33 4.66
N ASP A 167 -7.20 20.66 3.97
CA ASP A 167 -7.64 22.05 3.83
C ASP A 167 -8.12 22.65 5.16
N ASN A 168 -8.88 21.86 5.95
CA ASN A 168 -9.43 22.24 7.25
C ASN A 168 -8.63 21.64 8.43
N PHE A 169 -7.29 21.58 8.33
CA PHE A 169 -6.44 20.89 9.30
C PHE A 169 -6.65 21.37 10.74
N ASP A 170 -6.62 22.69 10.98
CA ASP A 170 -6.71 23.26 12.33
C ASP A 170 -8.05 22.98 13.00
N GLU A 171 -9.16 23.07 12.24
CA GLU A 171 -10.51 22.76 12.72
C GLU A 171 -10.64 21.28 13.06
N LEU A 172 -10.14 20.41 12.19
CA LEU A 172 -10.16 18.97 12.41
C LEU A 172 -9.30 18.59 13.62
N TYR A 173 -8.09 19.15 13.74
CA TYR A 173 -7.22 18.87 14.88
C TYR A 173 -7.84 19.35 16.19
N ALA A 174 -8.49 20.52 16.20
CA ALA A 174 -9.17 21.03 17.39
C ALA A 174 -10.26 20.07 17.91
N GLU A 175 -10.96 19.38 17.00
CA GLU A 175 -12.02 18.43 17.37
C GLU A 175 -11.47 17.11 17.96
N PHE A 176 -10.33 16.64 17.45
CA PHE A 176 -9.68 15.41 17.94
C PHE A 176 -8.66 15.68 19.05
N ARG A 177 -8.42 16.95 19.39
CA ARG A 177 -7.50 17.32 20.47
C ARG A 177 -8.00 16.75 21.80
N GLY A 178 -7.18 15.89 22.40
CA GLY A 178 -7.50 15.22 23.67
C GLY A 178 -8.19 13.86 23.52
N THR A 179 -8.40 13.39 22.28
CA THR A 179 -8.77 11.99 22.03
C THR A 179 -7.51 11.12 21.90
N PRO A 180 -7.61 9.78 22.03
CA PRO A 180 -6.48 8.88 21.83
C PRO A 180 -5.83 8.96 20.45
N GLU A 181 -6.52 9.53 19.45
CA GLU A 181 -6.06 9.63 18.06
C GLU A 181 -5.36 10.95 17.75
N ALA A 182 -5.30 11.88 18.71
CA ALA A 182 -4.68 13.21 18.53
C ALA A 182 -3.23 13.14 18.01
N TRP A 183 -2.47 12.12 18.43
CA TRP A 183 -1.09 11.91 17.98
C TRP A 183 -0.98 11.71 16.45
N MET A 184 -2.05 11.30 15.75
CA MET A 184 -2.03 11.13 14.30
C MET A 184 -1.93 12.47 13.54
N PHE A 185 -2.18 13.59 14.22
CA PHE A 185 -2.01 14.94 13.69
C PHE A 185 -0.61 15.52 13.98
N GLU A 186 0.13 14.88 14.88
CA GLU A 186 1.46 15.30 15.35
C GLU A 186 2.51 14.52 14.56
N GLU A 187 2.90 15.06 13.39
CA GLU A 187 3.87 14.44 12.48
C GLU A 187 5.22 15.15 12.42
#